data_AF-A0A2U1W076-F1
#
_entry.id   AF-A0A2U1W076-F1
#
_cell.length_a   1.000
_cell.length_b   1.000
_cell.length_c   1.000
_cell.angle_alpha   90.00
_cell.angle_beta   90.00
_cell.angle_gamma   90.00
#
_symmetry.space_group_name_H-M   'P 1'
#
loop_
_entity.id
_entity.type
_entity.pdbx_description
1 polymer ?
#
loop_
_entity_poly.entity_id
_entity_poly.type
_entity_poly.pdbx_seq_one_letter_code
_entity_poly.pdbx_strand_id
1 'polypeptide(L)'
;MAGVKRALAAAVLAGMTLAAPSLRAETPWVVYYADKEPLSAFEPYKLVVLDSEHHPPLRPLKERGKTLLGYISLGEVESHRPWYETVKGWGILSAENPNWPGSFYVDVRDKRWTELVVAELVPALLRKGFDGIFLDTLDNPPHLERTDPKAFAGMTEAAARLVTALRRHYPGIRIMQNRAYELLPQTAGVIDYALGESVTAGWDFAGGTPHLQPADDTAFQVEALTAAKRANPALEVMTLDYWNPDDAAGVARLYATERARGFSPYVATVELDRVVREPKP
;
A
#
# COMPACT_ATOMS: atom_id res chain seq x y z
N MET A 1 5.02 69.66 48.18
CA MET A 1 6.10 68.90 47.51
C MET A 1 6.03 67.45 47.95
N ALA A 2 5.45 66.56 47.14
CA ALA A 2 5.60 65.12 47.25
C ALA A 2 5.09 64.52 45.92
N GLY A 3 6.02 64.18 45.02
CA GLY A 3 5.74 63.53 43.75
C GLY A 3 6.07 62.05 43.83
N VAL A 4 5.04 61.19 43.76
CA VAL A 4 5.20 59.74 43.63
C VAL A 4 5.24 59.40 42.14
N LYS A 5 6.40 58.95 41.64
CA LYS A 5 6.56 58.41 40.28
C LYS A 5 6.07 56.96 40.26
N ARG A 6 5.07 56.66 39.43
CA ARG A 6 4.64 55.29 39.09
C ARG A 6 5.58 54.72 38.02
N ALA A 7 6.20 53.58 38.31
CA ALA A 7 6.93 52.79 37.33
C ALA A 7 5.95 51.87 36.57
N LEU A 8 5.98 51.92 35.24
CA LEU A 8 5.30 50.97 34.37
C LEU A 8 6.18 49.71 34.23
N ALA A 9 5.65 48.54 34.59
CA ALA A 9 6.24 47.26 34.23
C ALA A 9 5.76 46.86 32.82
N ALA A 10 6.69 46.69 31.89
CA ALA A 10 6.42 46.13 30.57
C ALA A 10 6.49 44.61 30.63
N ALA A 11 5.37 43.93 30.38
CA ALA A 11 5.32 42.49 30.24
C ALA A 11 5.75 42.09 28.82
N VAL A 12 6.82 41.30 28.71
CA VAL A 12 7.26 40.68 27.45
C VAL A 12 6.51 39.35 27.30
N LEU A 13 5.51 39.29 26.41
CA LEU A 13 4.96 38.03 25.95
C LEU A 13 5.93 37.42 24.92
N ALA A 14 6.63 36.36 25.31
CA ALA A 14 7.34 35.50 24.36
C ALA A 14 6.31 34.65 23.60
N GLY A 15 6.05 34.99 22.33
CA GLY A 15 5.22 34.20 21.44
C GLY A 15 5.92 32.89 21.08
N MET A 16 5.43 31.77 21.60
CA MET A 16 5.75 30.45 21.06
C MET A 16 4.98 30.27 19.75
N THR A 17 5.62 30.55 18.62
CA THR A 17 5.13 30.10 17.31
C THR A 17 5.27 28.58 17.25
N LEU A 18 4.15 27.87 17.40
CA LEU A 18 4.04 26.47 17.00
C LEU A 18 4.36 26.40 15.51
N ALA A 19 5.53 25.87 15.15
CA ALA A 19 5.84 25.54 13.78
C ALA A 19 4.81 24.52 13.30
N ALA A 20 4.05 24.85 12.26
CA ALA A 20 3.19 23.88 11.59
C ALA A 20 4.06 22.68 11.19
N PRO A 21 3.60 21.44 11.41
CA PRO A 21 4.35 20.27 10.94
C PRO A 21 4.58 20.45 9.44
N SER A 22 5.86 20.45 9.03
CA SER A 22 6.22 20.45 7.63
C SER A 22 5.60 19.18 7.02
N LEU A 23 4.55 19.34 6.22
CA LEU A 23 4.03 18.27 5.38
C LEU A 23 5.22 17.79 4.55
N ARG A 24 5.71 16.58 4.87
CA ARG A 24 6.76 15.94 4.08
C ARG A 24 6.25 15.89 2.64
N ALA A 25 7.09 16.33 1.70
CA ALA A 25 6.73 16.28 0.29
C ALA A 25 6.24 14.88 -0.07
N GLU A 26 5.09 14.82 -0.75
CA GLU A 26 4.49 13.62 -1.31
C GLU A 26 5.53 12.83 -2.12
N THR A 27 5.48 11.50 -2.06
CA THR A 27 6.31 10.64 -2.92
C THR A 27 5.48 10.31 -4.17
N PRO A 28 5.83 10.85 -5.35
CA PRO A 28 5.13 10.49 -6.58
C PRO A 28 5.37 9.01 -6.86
N TRP A 29 4.30 8.26 -7.09
CA TRP A 29 4.37 6.81 -7.26
C TRP A 29 3.39 6.30 -8.32
N VAL A 30 3.63 5.09 -8.79
CA VAL A 30 2.85 4.42 -9.83
C VAL A 30 2.84 2.92 -9.59
N VAL A 31 1.74 2.25 -9.95
CA VAL A 31 1.64 0.80 -10.10
C VAL A 31 1.39 0.44 -11.57
N TYR A 32 2.06 -0.61 -12.05
CA TYR A 32 1.99 -1.05 -13.45
C TYR A 32 2.26 -2.55 -13.59
N TYR A 33 1.29 -3.32 -14.06
CA TYR A 33 1.32 -4.79 -14.17
C TYR A 33 1.32 -5.26 -15.63
N ALA A 34 2.16 -4.64 -16.45
CA ALA A 34 2.42 -5.04 -17.82
C ALA A 34 3.89 -4.73 -18.20
N ASP A 35 4.26 -4.87 -19.48
CA ASP A 35 5.65 -4.76 -19.94
C ASP A 35 5.84 -3.85 -21.18
N LYS A 36 4.80 -3.11 -21.56
CA LYS A 36 4.74 -2.35 -22.82
C LYS A 36 5.08 -0.86 -22.71
N GLU A 37 4.94 -0.27 -21.53
CA GLU A 37 5.20 1.16 -21.31
C GLU A 37 6.69 1.50 -21.46
N PRO A 38 7.06 2.57 -22.20
CA PRO A 38 8.44 2.97 -22.33
C PRO A 38 8.99 3.47 -20.99
N LEU A 39 10.32 3.40 -20.81
CA LEU A 39 10.98 3.87 -19.58
C LEU A 39 10.66 5.34 -19.23
N SER A 40 10.38 6.17 -20.25
CA SER A 40 9.98 7.58 -20.07
C SER A 40 8.60 7.76 -19.43
N ALA A 41 7.74 6.73 -19.47
CA ALA A 41 6.46 6.74 -18.76
C ALA A 41 6.67 6.86 -17.24
N PHE A 42 7.76 6.28 -16.72
CA PHE A 42 8.08 6.23 -15.29
C PHE A 42 8.90 7.43 -14.78
N GLU A 43 9.30 8.36 -15.66
CA GLU A 43 10.12 9.52 -15.29
C GLU A 43 9.54 10.38 -14.16
N PRO A 44 8.22 10.68 -14.12
CA PRO A 44 7.63 11.51 -13.07
C PRO A 44 7.64 10.86 -11.68
N TYR A 45 7.74 9.53 -11.61
CA TYR A 45 7.53 8.77 -10.39
C TYR A 45 8.85 8.41 -9.71
N LYS A 46 8.89 8.45 -8.38
CA LYS A 46 10.05 8.02 -7.60
C LYS A 46 9.93 6.56 -7.17
N LEU A 47 8.71 6.13 -6.85
CA LEU A 47 8.38 4.78 -6.42
C LEU A 47 7.56 4.09 -7.52
N VAL A 48 7.95 2.87 -7.89
CA VAL A 48 7.30 2.12 -8.97
C VAL A 48 7.01 0.71 -8.47
N VAL A 49 5.72 0.35 -8.41
CA VAL A 49 5.25 -0.99 -8.10
C VAL A 49 5.02 -1.73 -9.41
N LEU A 50 5.61 -2.91 -9.56
CA LEU A 50 5.54 -3.72 -10.79
C LEU A 50 5.10 -5.14 -10.45
N ASP A 51 4.52 -5.83 -11.43
CA ASP A 51 4.34 -7.28 -11.33
C ASP A 51 5.71 -7.96 -11.17
N SER A 52 5.73 -9.11 -10.51
CA SER A 52 6.97 -9.83 -10.22
C SER A 52 7.55 -10.58 -11.43
N GLU A 53 6.77 -10.78 -12.49
CA GLU A 53 7.16 -11.54 -13.68
C GLU A 53 7.05 -10.73 -14.98
N HIS A 54 5.97 -9.99 -15.15
CA HIS A 54 5.64 -9.21 -16.35
C HIS A 54 5.86 -7.73 -16.08
N HIS A 55 7.09 -7.26 -16.30
CA HIS A 55 7.47 -5.89 -16.02
C HIS A 55 8.54 -5.35 -16.99
N PRO A 56 8.67 -4.01 -17.16
CA PRO A 56 9.78 -3.43 -17.91
C PRO A 56 11.14 -3.75 -17.27
N PRO A 57 12.27 -3.61 -18.00
CA PRO A 57 13.59 -3.90 -17.45
C PRO A 57 13.90 -3.08 -16.17
N LEU A 58 14.19 -3.79 -15.06
CA LEU A 58 14.41 -3.14 -13.75
C LEU A 58 15.67 -2.28 -13.73
N ARG A 59 16.80 -2.80 -14.25
CA ARG A 59 18.10 -2.10 -14.16
C ARG A 59 18.06 -0.68 -14.75
N PRO A 60 17.55 -0.44 -15.98
CA PRO A 60 17.40 0.91 -16.51
C PRO A 60 16.52 1.84 -15.66
N LEU A 61 15.47 1.31 -15.02
CA LEU A 61 14.66 2.09 -14.09
C LEU A 61 15.47 2.45 -12.83
N LYS A 62 16.23 1.51 -12.26
CA LYS A 62 17.09 1.79 -11.09
C LYS A 62 18.17 2.82 -11.39
N GLU A 63 18.81 2.73 -12.55
CA GLU A 63 19.82 3.70 -13.01
C GLU A 63 19.23 5.12 -13.15
N ARG A 64 17.90 5.23 -13.31
CA ARG A 64 17.14 6.49 -13.30
C ARG A 64 16.63 6.90 -11.91
N GLY A 65 17.17 6.29 -10.85
CA GLY A 65 16.89 6.64 -9.45
C GLY A 65 15.52 6.21 -8.94
N LYS A 66 14.89 5.22 -9.58
CA LYS A 66 13.59 4.68 -9.15
C LYS A 66 13.78 3.67 -8.01
N THR A 67 12.88 3.72 -7.02
CA THR A 67 12.70 2.64 -6.04
C THR A 67 11.68 1.65 -6.60
N LEU A 68 12.06 0.38 -6.73
CA LEU A 68 11.22 -0.63 -7.37
C LEU A 68 10.67 -1.63 -6.34
N LEU A 69 9.34 -1.80 -6.29
CA LEU A 69 8.69 -2.83 -5.48
C LEU A 69 8.11 -3.92 -6.39
N GLY A 70 8.37 -5.19 -6.05
CA GLY A 70 7.77 -6.33 -6.74
C GLY A 70 6.49 -6.79 -6.05
N TYR A 71 5.44 -6.99 -6.82
CA TYR A 71 4.18 -7.59 -6.36
C TYR A 71 4.38 -8.99 -5.77
N ILE A 72 3.76 -9.26 -4.63
CA ILE A 72 3.63 -10.61 -4.07
C ILE A 72 2.31 -10.74 -3.30
N SER A 73 1.49 -11.72 -3.72
CA SER A 73 0.30 -12.13 -2.99
C SER A 73 0.68 -13.03 -1.82
N LEU A 74 0.21 -12.70 -0.61
CA LEU A 74 0.58 -13.43 0.62
C LEU A 74 -0.59 -14.11 1.34
N GLY A 75 -1.82 -13.70 1.07
CA GLY A 75 -3.04 -14.36 1.51
C GLY A 75 -3.67 -15.26 0.44
N GLU A 76 -3.11 -15.31 -0.77
CA GLU A 76 -3.53 -16.21 -1.84
C GLU A 76 -2.34 -16.83 -2.58
N VAL A 77 -2.60 -17.93 -3.28
CA VAL A 77 -1.67 -18.56 -4.23
C VAL A 77 -2.37 -18.76 -5.56
N GLU A 78 -1.79 -18.17 -6.61
CA GLU A 78 -2.29 -18.30 -7.97
C GLU A 78 -1.79 -19.61 -8.61
N SER A 79 -2.68 -20.31 -9.30
CA SER A 79 -2.46 -21.64 -9.87
C SER A 79 -1.39 -21.70 -10.96
N HIS A 80 -1.06 -20.57 -11.59
CA HIS A 80 0.02 -20.49 -12.57
C HIS A 80 1.41 -20.34 -11.94
N ARG A 81 1.50 -20.06 -10.63
CA ARG A 81 2.79 -19.84 -9.97
C ARG A 81 3.56 -21.15 -9.85
N PRO A 82 4.91 -21.14 -10.03
CA PRO A 82 5.72 -22.36 -9.95
C PRO A 82 5.61 -23.14 -8.63
N TRP A 83 5.30 -22.46 -7.53
CA TRP A 83 5.16 -23.08 -6.21
C TRP A 83 3.75 -23.61 -5.91
N TYR A 84 2.76 -23.39 -6.79
CA TYR A 84 1.37 -23.74 -6.52
C TYR A 84 1.18 -25.22 -6.16
N GLU A 85 1.67 -26.16 -6.98
CA GLU A 85 1.50 -27.60 -6.72
C GLU A 85 2.18 -28.04 -5.41
N THR A 86 3.27 -27.39 -5.02
CA THR A 86 3.93 -27.65 -3.75
C THR A 86 3.05 -27.21 -2.58
N VAL A 87 2.53 -25.98 -2.62
CA VAL A 87 1.65 -25.44 -1.57
C VAL A 87 0.33 -26.19 -1.51
N LYS A 88 -0.23 -26.58 -2.65
CA LYS A 88 -1.42 -27.44 -2.74
C LYS A 88 -1.18 -28.80 -2.07
N GLY A 89 -0.03 -29.42 -2.31
CA GLY A 89 0.38 -30.68 -1.68
C GLY A 89 0.52 -30.60 -0.15
N TRP A 90 0.67 -29.39 0.41
CA TRP A 90 0.69 -29.19 1.85
C TRP A 90 -0.69 -29.21 2.51
N GLY A 91 -1.77 -29.13 1.71
CA GLY A 91 -3.15 -29.13 2.19
C GLY A 91 -3.57 -27.83 2.88
N ILE A 92 -2.92 -26.70 2.54
CA ILE A 92 -3.17 -25.40 3.18
C ILE A 92 -3.86 -24.38 2.26
N LEU A 93 -4.29 -24.81 1.07
CA LEU A 93 -5.12 -24.00 0.19
C LEU A 93 -6.59 -24.31 0.48
N SER A 94 -7.42 -23.27 0.49
CA SER A 94 -8.86 -23.39 0.70
C SER A 94 -9.64 -22.96 -0.54
N ALA A 95 -10.77 -22.25 -0.38
CA ALA A 95 -11.61 -21.86 -1.50
C ALA A 95 -10.87 -20.97 -2.52
N GLU A 96 -11.27 -21.08 -3.77
CA GLU A 96 -10.88 -20.14 -4.83
C GLU A 96 -11.55 -18.78 -4.58
N ASN A 97 -10.83 -17.70 -4.84
CA ASN A 97 -11.39 -16.36 -4.78
C ASN A 97 -12.37 -16.16 -5.95
N PRO A 98 -13.67 -15.90 -5.71
CA PRO A 98 -14.67 -15.80 -6.78
C PRO A 98 -14.42 -14.63 -7.74
N ASN A 99 -13.67 -13.61 -7.31
CA ASN A 99 -13.33 -12.46 -8.16
C ASN A 99 -12.06 -12.70 -9.00
N TRP A 100 -11.22 -13.67 -8.60
CA TRP A 100 -9.92 -13.93 -9.21
C TRP A 100 -9.77 -15.43 -9.52
N PRO A 101 -10.34 -15.91 -10.64
CA PRO A 101 -10.23 -17.30 -11.04
C PRO A 101 -8.76 -17.75 -11.13
N GLY A 102 -8.49 -18.91 -10.56
CA GLY A 102 -7.16 -19.48 -10.42
C GLY A 102 -6.41 -19.02 -9.18
N SER A 103 -6.97 -18.15 -8.33
CA SER A 103 -6.35 -17.72 -7.07
C SER A 103 -7.02 -18.36 -5.86
N PHE A 104 -6.24 -18.98 -4.97
CA PHE A 104 -6.75 -19.76 -3.83
C PHE A 104 -6.26 -19.19 -2.51
N TYR A 105 -7.15 -19.02 -1.53
CA TYR A 105 -6.74 -18.56 -0.20
C TYR A 105 -5.78 -19.55 0.47
N VAL A 106 -4.70 -19.05 1.06
CA VAL A 106 -3.69 -19.84 1.76
C VAL A 106 -3.76 -19.65 3.28
N ASP A 107 -3.64 -20.73 4.05
CA ASP A 107 -3.55 -20.68 5.49
C ASP A 107 -2.19 -20.11 5.94
N VAL A 108 -2.17 -18.81 6.24
CA VAL A 108 -0.95 -18.10 6.65
C VAL A 108 -0.43 -18.49 8.04
N ARG A 109 -1.18 -19.32 8.80
CA ARG A 109 -0.72 -19.89 10.08
C ARG A 109 0.30 -21.01 9.86
N ASP A 110 0.32 -21.63 8.68
CA ASP A 110 1.25 -22.70 8.38
C ASP A 110 2.69 -22.17 8.25
N LYS A 111 3.59 -22.79 9.01
CA LYS A 111 5.00 -22.39 9.09
C LYS A 111 5.71 -22.57 7.76
N ARG A 112 5.32 -23.58 6.97
CA ARG A 112 5.89 -23.88 5.65
C ARG A 112 5.60 -22.74 4.67
N TRP A 113 4.42 -22.13 4.76
CA TRP A 113 4.10 -20.94 3.96
C TRP A 113 4.98 -19.76 4.35
N THR A 114 5.08 -19.46 5.65
CA THR A 114 5.96 -18.39 6.13
C THR A 114 7.41 -18.61 5.72
N GLU A 115 7.91 -19.84 5.85
CA GLU A 115 9.28 -20.21 5.45
C GLU A 115 9.50 -20.06 3.95
N LEU A 116 8.58 -20.53 3.10
CA LEU A 116 8.66 -20.36 1.64
C LEU A 116 8.70 -18.88 1.26
N VAL A 117 7.81 -18.06 1.82
CA VAL A 117 7.75 -16.62 1.56
C VAL A 117 9.06 -15.94 1.96
N VAL A 118 9.52 -16.18 3.19
CA VAL A 118 10.69 -15.52 3.76
C VAL A 118 11.98 -16.03 3.11
N ALA A 119 12.16 -17.33 2.91
CA ALA A 119 13.43 -17.92 2.49
C ALA A 119 13.59 -17.98 0.96
N GLU A 120 12.49 -18.03 0.20
CA GLU A 120 12.55 -18.27 -1.24
C GLU A 120 11.94 -17.13 -2.06
N LEU A 121 10.66 -16.80 -1.82
CA LEU A 121 9.91 -15.89 -2.69
C LEU A 121 10.45 -14.46 -2.63
N VAL A 122 10.59 -13.90 -1.42
CA VAL A 122 11.11 -12.53 -1.25
C VAL A 122 12.55 -12.41 -1.75
N PRO A 123 13.49 -13.31 -1.37
CA PRO A 123 14.83 -13.32 -1.95
C PRO A 123 14.86 -13.42 -3.48
N ALA A 124 13.94 -14.15 -4.09
CA ALA A 124 13.87 -14.24 -5.55
C ALA A 124 13.56 -12.88 -6.19
N LEU A 125 12.64 -12.10 -5.62
CA LEU A 125 12.36 -10.73 -6.07
C LEU A 125 13.57 -9.81 -5.89
N LEU A 126 14.23 -9.87 -4.73
CA LEU A 126 15.42 -9.05 -4.47
C LEU A 126 16.56 -9.39 -5.44
N ARG A 127 16.76 -10.68 -5.75
CA ARG A 127 17.75 -11.12 -6.76
C ARG A 127 17.43 -10.65 -8.18
N LYS A 128 16.15 -10.52 -8.55
CA LYS A 128 15.74 -9.92 -9.84
C LYS A 128 16.11 -8.45 -9.93
N GLY A 129 16.25 -7.77 -8.79
CA GLY A 129 16.70 -6.38 -8.70
C GLY A 129 15.69 -5.44 -8.05
N PHE A 130 14.57 -5.93 -7.53
CA PHE A 130 13.66 -5.11 -6.74
C PHE A 130 14.32 -4.59 -5.46
N ASP A 131 13.97 -3.38 -5.04
CA ASP A 131 14.43 -2.76 -3.78
C ASP A 131 13.53 -3.12 -2.59
N GLY A 132 12.38 -3.74 -2.88
CA GLY A 132 11.38 -4.09 -1.90
C GLY A 132 10.21 -4.86 -2.48
N ILE A 133 9.17 -5.00 -1.66
CA ILE A 133 8.01 -5.83 -1.95
C ILE A 133 6.72 -5.06 -1.70
N PHE A 134 5.74 -5.33 -2.55
CA PHE A 134 4.35 -4.91 -2.41
C PHE A 134 3.54 -6.12 -1.96
N LEU A 135 3.00 -6.07 -0.75
CA LEU A 135 2.27 -7.15 -0.12
C LEU A 135 0.79 -7.01 -0.46
N ASP A 136 0.25 -8.02 -1.15
CA ASP A 136 -1.16 -8.07 -1.49
C ASP A 136 -1.89 -9.19 -0.74
N THR A 137 -3.23 -9.13 -0.77
CA THR A 137 -4.18 -10.14 -0.28
C THR A 137 -4.11 -10.46 1.22
N LEU A 138 -3.41 -9.64 2.01
CA LEU A 138 -3.32 -9.79 3.47
C LEU A 138 -4.58 -9.33 4.23
N ASP A 139 -5.60 -8.83 3.54
CA ASP A 139 -6.95 -8.64 4.04
C ASP A 139 -7.80 -9.94 3.98
N ASN A 140 -7.34 -10.98 3.30
CA ASN A 140 -8.00 -12.30 3.32
C ASN A 140 -7.96 -12.98 4.69
N PRO A 141 -6.83 -13.04 5.41
CA PRO A 141 -6.79 -13.62 6.77
C PRO A 141 -7.85 -13.03 7.73
N PRO A 142 -7.99 -11.70 7.91
CA PRO A 142 -9.04 -11.14 8.74
C PRO A 142 -10.45 -11.33 8.16
N HIS A 143 -10.60 -11.33 6.84
CA HIS A 143 -11.89 -11.65 6.20
C HIS A 143 -12.34 -13.07 6.54
N LEU A 144 -11.49 -14.08 6.31
CA LEU A 144 -11.78 -15.48 6.57
C LEU A 144 -12.09 -15.72 8.06
N GLU A 145 -11.30 -15.11 8.95
CA GLU A 145 -11.52 -15.18 10.40
C GLU A 145 -12.87 -14.57 10.84
N ARG A 146 -13.38 -13.54 10.15
CA ARG A 146 -14.75 -13.05 10.39
C ARG A 146 -15.82 -14.01 9.87
N THR A 147 -15.58 -14.64 8.72
CA THR A 147 -16.58 -15.53 8.09
C THR A 147 -16.74 -16.86 8.82
N ASP A 148 -15.65 -17.45 9.30
CA ASP A 148 -15.66 -18.63 10.17
C ASP A 148 -14.59 -18.48 11.26
N PRO A 149 -14.94 -17.86 12.40
CA PRO A 149 -14.02 -17.62 13.50
C PRO A 149 -13.46 -18.90 14.13
N LYS A 150 -14.11 -20.06 13.93
CA LYS A 150 -13.62 -21.33 14.48
C LYS A 150 -12.58 -21.95 13.56
N ALA A 151 -12.86 -22.00 12.26
CA ALA A 151 -11.94 -22.59 11.29
C ALA A 151 -10.66 -21.75 11.10
N PHE A 152 -10.81 -20.42 11.06
CA PHE A 152 -9.74 -19.48 10.71
C PHE A 152 -9.20 -18.69 11.89
N ALA A 153 -9.48 -19.11 13.14
CA ALA A 153 -8.92 -18.50 14.33
C ALA A 153 -7.39 -18.31 14.22
N GLY A 154 -6.92 -17.10 14.50
CA GLY A 154 -5.50 -16.74 14.50
C GLY A 154 -4.89 -16.42 13.14
N MET A 155 -5.69 -16.42 12.06
CA MET A 155 -5.23 -16.05 10.71
C MET A 155 -4.75 -14.60 10.66
N THR A 156 -5.48 -13.67 11.27
CA THR A 156 -5.11 -12.24 11.31
C THR A 156 -3.78 -12.03 12.03
N GLU A 157 -3.61 -12.67 13.20
CA GLU A 157 -2.37 -12.58 13.97
C GLU A 157 -1.20 -13.22 13.22
N ALA A 158 -1.42 -14.36 12.55
CA ALA A 158 -0.41 -15.00 11.73
C ALA A 158 0.05 -14.13 10.56
N ALA A 159 -0.89 -13.44 9.90
CA ALA A 159 -0.57 -12.48 8.84
C ALA A 159 0.32 -11.33 9.35
N ALA A 160 -0.02 -10.73 10.49
CA ALA A 160 0.81 -9.69 11.11
C ALA A 160 2.20 -10.21 11.51
N ARG A 161 2.30 -11.45 12.02
CA ARG A 161 3.57 -12.11 12.31
C ARG A 161 4.41 -12.35 11.05
N LEU A 162 3.79 -12.71 9.93
CA LEU A 162 4.49 -12.85 8.64
C LEU A 162 5.13 -11.53 8.21
N VAL A 163 4.38 -10.41 8.26
CA VAL A 163 4.93 -9.08 7.93
C VAL A 163 6.07 -8.70 8.88
N THR A 164 5.93 -8.97 10.17
CA THR A 164 6.99 -8.73 11.16
C THR A 164 8.24 -9.59 10.89
N ALA A 165 8.05 -10.85 10.50
CA ALA A 165 9.14 -11.73 10.11
C ALA A 165 9.87 -11.19 8.87
N LEU A 166 9.13 -10.73 7.85
CA LEU A 166 9.73 -10.12 6.66
C LEU A 166 10.63 -8.93 7.01
N ARG A 167 10.17 -8.00 7.84
CA ARG A 167 11.01 -6.88 8.29
C ARG A 167 12.24 -7.36 9.06
N ARG A 168 12.11 -8.36 9.93
CA ARG A 168 13.23 -8.89 10.72
C ARG A 168 14.30 -9.53 9.84
N HIS A 169 13.89 -10.31 8.83
CA HIS A 169 14.81 -11.00 7.92
C HIS A 169 15.41 -10.05 6.86
N TYR A 170 14.65 -9.03 6.46
CA TYR A 170 15.04 -8.06 5.42
C TYR A 170 14.93 -6.62 5.92
N PRO A 171 15.74 -6.19 6.91
CA PRO A 171 15.58 -4.88 7.55
C PRO A 171 15.76 -3.70 6.60
N GLY A 172 16.56 -3.87 5.54
CA GLY A 172 16.92 -2.81 4.59
C GLY A 172 16.01 -2.67 3.37
N ILE A 173 15.06 -3.57 3.15
CA ILE A 173 14.17 -3.50 1.97
C ILE A 173 12.99 -2.58 2.24
N ARG A 174 12.36 -2.12 1.16
CA ARG A 174 11.08 -1.41 1.24
C ARG A 174 9.91 -2.38 1.33
N ILE A 175 8.94 -2.10 2.19
CA ILE A 175 7.72 -2.92 2.31
C ILE A 175 6.50 -2.01 2.20
N MET A 176 5.66 -2.27 1.19
CA MET A 176 4.34 -1.66 1.04
C MET A 176 3.26 -2.69 1.37
N GLN A 177 2.36 -2.38 2.29
CA GLN A 177 1.19 -3.21 2.58
C GLN A 177 -0.03 -2.65 1.86
N ASN A 178 -0.68 -3.46 1.03
CA ASN A 178 -1.97 -3.13 0.44
C ASN A 178 -3.10 -3.46 1.43
N ARG A 179 -3.99 -2.49 1.69
CA ARG A 179 -5.15 -2.65 2.58
C ARG A 179 -4.76 -3.31 3.92
N ALA A 180 -5.39 -4.46 4.23
CA ALA A 180 -5.16 -5.26 5.42
C ALA A 180 -5.22 -4.40 6.70
N TYR A 181 -6.24 -3.54 6.79
CA TYR A 181 -6.34 -2.49 7.80
C TYR A 181 -6.31 -3.02 9.24
N GLU A 182 -6.84 -4.21 9.47
CA GLU A 182 -6.85 -4.91 10.74
C GLU A 182 -5.45 -5.32 11.21
N LEU A 183 -4.47 -5.40 10.29
CA LEU A 183 -3.08 -5.71 10.60
C LEU A 183 -2.29 -4.45 10.98
N LEU A 184 -2.69 -3.26 10.50
CA LEU A 184 -1.95 -2.00 10.68
C LEU A 184 -1.61 -1.67 12.14
N PRO A 185 -2.45 -1.94 13.17
CA PRO A 185 -2.06 -1.75 14.56
C PRO A 185 -0.79 -2.50 14.98
N GLN A 186 -0.48 -3.61 14.30
CA GLN A 186 0.70 -4.45 14.53
C GLN A 186 1.80 -4.21 13.49
N THR A 187 1.44 -3.87 12.25
CA THR A 187 2.40 -3.80 11.13
C THR A 187 2.88 -2.40 10.81
N ALA A 188 2.20 -1.33 11.24
CA ALA A 188 2.55 0.05 10.89
C ALA A 188 3.98 0.44 11.29
N GLY A 189 4.53 -0.15 12.36
CA GLY A 189 5.91 0.08 12.80
C GLY A 189 6.99 -0.69 12.02
N VAL A 190 6.60 -1.61 11.14
CA VAL A 190 7.51 -2.50 10.41
C VAL A 190 7.36 -2.43 8.88
N ILE A 191 6.49 -1.56 8.36
CA ILE A 191 6.33 -1.28 6.93
C ILE A 191 6.77 0.15 6.61
N ASP A 192 7.13 0.40 5.36
CA ASP A 192 7.51 1.75 4.87
C ASP A 192 6.30 2.50 4.30
N TYR A 193 5.39 1.74 3.69
CA TYR A 193 4.23 2.26 2.98
C TYR A 193 2.95 1.51 3.37
N ALA A 194 1.87 2.23 3.62
CA ALA A 194 0.52 1.67 3.69
C ALA A 194 -0.27 2.20 2.50
N LEU A 195 -0.85 1.30 1.71
CA LEU A 195 -1.69 1.63 0.56
C LEU A 195 -3.15 1.41 0.92
N GLY A 196 -3.97 2.45 0.70
CA GLY A 196 -5.42 2.28 0.58
C GLY A 196 -5.81 2.05 -0.87
N GLU A 197 -6.57 0.98 -1.12
CA GLU A 197 -7.08 0.64 -2.45
C GLU A 197 -8.54 0.18 -2.26
N SER A 198 -9.52 0.58 -3.07
CA SER A 198 -9.63 1.99 -3.47
C SER A 198 -10.32 2.79 -2.38
N VAL A 199 -9.89 4.04 -2.21
CA VAL A 199 -10.31 4.89 -1.09
C VAL A 199 -11.49 5.75 -1.48
N THR A 200 -11.40 6.47 -2.60
CA THR A 200 -12.45 7.40 -3.06
C THR A 200 -13.17 6.87 -4.29
N ALA A 201 -12.47 6.26 -5.24
CA ALA A 201 -13.07 5.76 -6.47
C ALA A 201 -12.69 4.31 -6.74
N GLY A 202 -13.68 3.41 -6.70
CA GLY A 202 -13.54 2.00 -6.98
C GLY A 202 -13.98 1.61 -8.38
N TRP A 203 -13.95 0.30 -8.62
CA TRP A 203 -14.36 -0.31 -9.87
C TRP A 203 -15.53 -1.26 -9.63
N ASP A 204 -16.60 -1.10 -10.39
CA ASP A 204 -17.68 -2.07 -10.43
C ASP A 204 -17.36 -3.13 -11.50
N PHE A 205 -16.99 -4.34 -11.08
CA PHE A 205 -16.67 -5.45 -11.99
C PHE A 205 -17.88 -5.98 -12.76
N ALA A 206 -19.09 -5.86 -12.21
CA ALA A 206 -20.31 -6.29 -12.89
C ALA A 206 -20.74 -5.29 -13.96
N GLY A 207 -20.65 -3.99 -13.65
CA GLY A 207 -20.98 -2.90 -14.56
C GLY A 207 -19.85 -2.46 -15.49
N GLY A 208 -18.59 -2.82 -15.19
CA GLY A 208 -17.41 -2.41 -15.95
C GLY A 208 -17.17 -0.90 -15.95
N THR A 209 -17.48 -0.21 -14.84
CA THR A 209 -17.36 1.25 -14.73
C THR A 209 -16.79 1.68 -13.38
N PRO A 210 -16.10 2.84 -13.31
CA PRO A 210 -15.65 3.38 -12.04
C PRO A 210 -16.84 3.96 -11.26
N HIS A 211 -16.78 3.88 -9.94
CA HIS A 211 -17.79 4.43 -9.04
C HIS A 211 -17.14 5.12 -7.83
N LEU A 212 -17.85 6.08 -7.22
CA LEU A 212 -17.42 6.64 -5.96
C LEU A 212 -17.76 5.69 -4.81
N GLN A 213 -16.80 5.49 -3.91
CA GLN A 213 -17.00 4.65 -2.74
C GLN A 213 -18.07 5.26 -1.81
N PRO A 214 -18.83 4.44 -1.08
CA PRO A 214 -19.69 4.92 -0.01
C PRO A 214 -18.91 5.78 1.01
N ALA A 215 -19.58 6.77 1.57
CA ALA A 215 -18.93 7.71 2.50
C ALA A 215 -18.39 7.01 3.75
N ASP A 216 -19.13 6.01 4.27
CA ASP A 216 -18.72 5.25 5.46
C ASP A 216 -17.50 4.38 5.18
N ASP A 217 -17.43 3.74 4.01
CA ASP A 217 -16.28 2.93 3.59
C ASP A 217 -15.04 3.82 3.39
N THR A 218 -15.21 4.97 2.75
CA THR A 218 -14.14 5.96 2.60
C THR A 218 -13.65 6.42 3.97
N ALA A 219 -14.56 6.77 4.88
CA ALA A 219 -14.21 7.26 6.22
C ALA A 219 -13.47 6.20 7.04
N PHE A 220 -13.90 4.94 6.97
CA PHE A 220 -13.23 3.82 7.63
C PHE A 220 -11.77 3.66 7.15
N GLN A 221 -11.56 3.63 5.83
CA GLN A 221 -10.22 3.48 5.25
C GLN A 221 -9.31 4.66 5.62
N VAL A 222 -9.83 5.89 5.51
CA VAL A 222 -9.09 7.11 5.86
C VAL A 222 -8.69 7.11 7.34
N GLU A 223 -9.58 6.71 8.27
CA GLU A 223 -9.22 6.63 9.69
C GLU A 223 -8.18 5.53 9.95
N ALA A 224 -8.30 4.35 9.34
CA ALA A 224 -7.32 3.28 9.52
C ALA A 224 -5.91 3.71 9.07
N LEU A 225 -5.80 4.33 7.90
CA LEU A 225 -4.54 4.85 7.36
C LEU A 225 -3.99 6.00 8.20
N THR A 226 -4.85 6.93 8.62
CA THR A 226 -4.47 8.08 9.47
C THR A 226 -4.00 7.60 10.85
N ALA A 227 -4.66 6.62 11.44
CA ALA A 227 -4.27 6.00 12.70
C ALA A 227 -2.91 5.30 12.59
N ALA A 228 -2.65 4.57 11.50
CA ALA A 228 -1.36 3.94 11.22
C ALA A 228 -0.24 4.99 11.07
N LYS A 229 -0.50 6.08 10.33
CA LYS A 229 0.43 7.22 10.19
C LYS A 229 0.69 7.92 11.52
N ARG A 230 -0.32 8.05 12.38
CA ARG A 230 -0.18 8.61 13.74
C ARG A 230 0.68 7.71 14.63
N ALA A 231 0.54 6.39 14.52
CA ALA A 231 1.35 5.42 15.26
C ALA A 231 2.80 5.36 14.76
N ASN A 232 3.03 5.55 13.45
CA ASN A 232 4.36 5.65 12.85
C ASN A 232 4.44 6.89 11.93
N PRO A 233 4.91 8.04 12.42
CA PRO A 233 5.04 9.26 11.61
C PRO A 233 5.95 9.11 10.39
N ALA A 234 6.83 8.11 10.35
CA ALA A 234 7.69 7.83 9.20
C ALA A 234 6.98 7.04 8.09
N LEU A 235 5.87 6.35 8.39
CA LEU A 235 5.06 5.61 7.42
C LEU A 235 4.55 6.55 6.32
N GLU A 236 4.74 6.22 5.05
CA GLU A 236 4.12 7.00 3.96
C GLU A 236 2.79 6.35 3.58
N VAL A 237 1.72 7.15 3.50
CA VAL A 237 0.38 6.68 3.13
C VAL A 237 0.14 6.96 1.66
N MET A 238 -0.19 5.91 0.92
CA MET A 238 -0.45 5.92 -0.51
C MET A 238 -1.94 5.62 -0.74
N THR A 239 -2.52 6.10 -1.84
CA THR A 239 -3.88 5.70 -2.27
C THR A 239 -3.92 5.33 -3.74
N LEU A 240 -4.62 4.25 -4.07
CA LEU A 240 -4.86 3.78 -5.43
C LEU A 240 -6.35 3.82 -5.72
N ASP A 241 -6.76 4.68 -6.65
CA ASP A 241 -8.15 4.81 -7.09
C ASP A 241 -8.29 4.49 -8.57
N TYR A 242 -9.47 4.06 -8.98
CA TYR A 242 -9.78 3.67 -10.36
C TYR A 242 -10.73 4.67 -11.00
N TRP A 243 -10.34 5.26 -12.13
CA TRP A 243 -11.16 6.24 -12.84
C TRP A 243 -10.98 6.17 -14.36
N ASN A 244 -11.86 6.85 -15.10
CA ASN A 244 -11.71 7.02 -16.54
C ASN A 244 -10.56 8.01 -16.83
N PRO A 245 -9.47 7.60 -17.50
CA PRO A 245 -8.35 8.49 -17.83
C PRO A 245 -8.72 9.67 -18.75
N ASP A 246 -9.79 9.53 -19.54
CA ASP A 246 -10.26 10.60 -20.44
C ASP A 246 -10.99 11.73 -19.67
N ASP A 247 -11.42 11.48 -18.43
CA ASP A 247 -11.98 12.49 -17.54
C ASP A 247 -10.87 13.15 -16.70
N ALA A 248 -10.09 14.01 -17.35
CA ALA A 248 -8.98 14.74 -16.71
C ALA A 248 -9.44 15.55 -15.48
N ALA A 249 -10.66 16.11 -15.50
CA ALA A 249 -11.21 16.85 -14.36
C ALA A 249 -11.51 15.92 -13.16
N GLY A 250 -12.03 14.71 -13.43
CA GLY A 250 -12.22 13.67 -12.43
C GLY A 250 -10.91 13.17 -11.82
N VAL A 251 -9.92 12.88 -12.65
CA VAL A 251 -8.59 12.47 -12.18
C VAL A 251 -7.98 13.56 -11.31
N ALA A 252 -7.96 14.82 -11.76
CA ALA A 252 -7.42 15.94 -10.97
C ALA A 252 -8.14 16.13 -9.63
N ARG A 253 -9.47 15.94 -9.58
CA ARG A 253 -10.26 15.99 -8.34
C ARG A 253 -9.90 14.88 -7.37
N LEU A 254 -9.65 13.65 -7.83
CA LEU A 254 -9.22 12.54 -6.97
C LEU A 254 -7.84 12.82 -6.37
N TYR A 255 -6.88 13.26 -7.19
CA TYR A 255 -5.56 13.68 -6.70
C TYR A 255 -5.67 14.78 -5.63
N ALA A 256 -6.49 15.82 -5.87
CA ALA A 256 -6.71 16.88 -4.90
C ALA A 256 -7.37 16.39 -3.60
N THR A 257 -8.32 15.45 -3.71
CA THR A 257 -9.05 14.89 -2.57
C THR A 257 -8.13 14.11 -1.64
N GLU A 258 -7.28 13.24 -2.17
CA GLU A 258 -6.36 12.43 -1.37
C GLU A 258 -5.21 13.24 -0.79
N ARG A 259 -4.70 14.23 -1.54
CA ARG A 259 -3.70 15.17 -1.00
C ARG A 259 -4.23 16.02 0.13
N ALA A 260 -5.51 16.41 0.09
CA ALA A 260 -6.13 17.15 1.20
C ALA A 260 -6.18 16.31 2.50
N ARG A 261 -6.11 14.98 2.41
CA ARG A 261 -5.99 14.06 3.55
C ARG A 261 -4.54 13.81 3.99
N GLY A 262 -3.56 14.36 3.26
CA GLY A 262 -2.13 14.15 3.50
C GLY A 262 -1.59 12.84 2.93
N PHE A 263 -2.28 12.25 1.97
CA PHE A 263 -1.89 11.00 1.31
C PHE A 263 -1.21 11.26 -0.05
N SER A 264 -0.50 10.26 -0.55
CA SER A 264 0.13 10.28 -1.88
C SER A 264 -0.71 9.47 -2.88
N PRO A 265 -1.52 10.11 -3.74
CA PRO A 265 -2.39 9.42 -4.67
C PRO A 265 -1.71 8.89 -5.94
N TYR A 266 -2.27 7.81 -6.46
CA TYR A 266 -2.19 7.41 -7.86
C TYR A 266 -3.60 7.01 -8.33
N VAL A 267 -4.03 7.52 -9.48
CA VAL A 267 -5.30 7.16 -10.10
C VAL A 267 -5.00 6.37 -11.37
N ALA A 268 -5.59 5.18 -11.50
CA ALA A 268 -5.27 4.21 -12.53
C ALA A 268 -6.52 3.71 -13.28
N THR A 269 -6.31 2.85 -14.28
CA THR A 269 -7.32 1.91 -14.77
C THR A 269 -7.24 0.62 -13.94
N VAL A 270 -8.34 -0.13 -13.84
CA VAL A 270 -8.40 -1.35 -13.00
C VAL A 270 -7.44 -2.44 -13.47
N GLU A 271 -7.12 -2.48 -14.76
CA GLU A 271 -6.21 -3.45 -15.36
C GLU A 271 -4.74 -3.20 -15.01
N LEU A 272 -4.41 -1.98 -14.56
CA LEU A 272 -3.05 -1.55 -14.23
C LEU A 272 -2.05 -1.74 -15.40
N ASP A 273 -2.55 -1.78 -16.64
CA ASP A 273 -1.82 -2.15 -17.85
C ASP A 273 -1.22 -0.95 -18.61
N ARG A 274 -1.38 0.26 -18.05
CA ARG A 274 -0.91 1.54 -18.59
C ARG A 274 -0.62 2.54 -17.48
N VAL A 275 0.26 3.50 -17.78
CA VAL A 275 0.56 4.61 -16.87
C VAL A 275 -0.42 5.75 -17.11
N VAL A 276 -1.24 6.07 -16.10
CA VAL A 276 -2.15 7.22 -16.13
C VAL A 276 -1.45 8.40 -15.48
N ARG A 277 -1.08 9.39 -16.29
CA ARG A 277 -0.43 10.61 -15.78
C ARG A 277 -1.44 11.50 -15.09
N GLU A 278 -1.02 12.08 -13.97
CA GLU A 278 -1.76 13.19 -13.37
C GLU A 278 -1.90 14.32 -14.40
N PRO A 279 -3.12 14.84 -14.65
CA PRO A 279 -3.34 16.01 -15.47
C PRO A 279 -2.58 17.22 -14.91
N LYS A 280 -1.90 17.96 -15.78
CA LYS A 280 -1.28 19.23 -15.38
C LYS A 280 -2.38 20.28 -15.16
N PRO A 281 -2.24 21.15 -14.14
CA PRO A 281 -3.11 22.32 -13.98
C PRO A 281 -3.13 23.23 -15.21
#